data_AF-A0A6N9PSU5-F1
#
_entry.id   AF-A0A6N9PSU5-F1
#
_cell.length_a   1.000
_cell.length_b   1.000
_cell.length_c   1.000
_cell.angle_alpha   90.00
_cell.angle_beta   90.00
_cell.angle_gamma   90.00
#
_symmetry.space_group_name_H-M   'P 1'
#
loop_
_entity.id
_entity.type
_entity.pdbx_description
1 polymer ?
#
loop_
_entity_poly.entity_id
_entity_poly.type
_entity_poly.pdbx_seq_one_letter_code
_entity_poly.pdbx_strand_id
1 'polypeptide(L)'
;MLREDGRKATQKSYVWVYRTSGDSERPVVLYDYQPSRAGEHAKDFLTGFSGFLHTDGYEAYHCKLPDTIAAVGCWAHMRRKFTDTLKTLPKEAKEKHPAQIGLRYCNKLFELETGYTEKKLSFQERFLERKECSVPIAEEFFSWAKNEYDHNPVPKSAYGAALTYAVKQKEWLMHVFLDGRLELSNNRAERAE
;
A
#
# COMPACT_ATOMS: atom_id res chain seq x y z
N MET A 1 -0.45 22.72 23.94
CA MET A 1 -0.83 21.51 24.71
C MET A 1 -2.29 21.23 24.38
N LEU A 2 -2.57 20.18 23.60
CA LEU A 2 -3.94 19.78 23.25
C LEU A 2 -4.67 19.41 24.54
N ARG A 3 -5.73 20.14 24.88
CA ARG A 3 -6.60 19.85 26.04
C ARG A 3 -7.71 18.93 25.55
N GLU A 4 -7.45 17.63 25.57
CA GLU A 4 -8.47 16.61 25.33
C GLU A 4 -9.21 16.33 26.65
N ASP A 5 -10.54 16.46 26.65
CA ASP A 5 -11.35 16.21 27.84
C ASP A 5 -11.20 14.75 28.32
N GLY A 6 -10.95 14.57 29.61
CA GLY A 6 -10.76 13.26 30.23
C GLY A 6 -9.38 12.62 30.00
N ARG A 7 -8.41 13.33 29.41
CA ARG A 7 -7.06 12.78 29.14
C ARG A 7 -5.94 13.61 29.75
N LYS A 8 -4.90 12.90 30.22
CA LYS A 8 -3.67 13.54 30.73
C LYS A 8 -2.89 14.10 29.54
N ALA A 9 -2.30 15.28 29.71
CA ALA A 9 -1.48 15.96 28.68
C ALA A 9 -0.26 15.16 28.19
N THR A 10 0.06 14.02 28.81
CA THR A 10 1.15 13.10 28.45
C THR A 10 0.70 11.88 27.64
N GLN A 11 -0.60 11.70 27.40
CA GLN A 11 -1.10 10.57 26.61
C GLN A 11 -0.81 10.77 25.12
N LYS A 12 -0.52 9.66 24.42
CA LYS A 12 -0.31 9.67 22.97
C LYS A 12 -1.65 9.93 22.26
N SER A 13 -1.72 11.03 21.51
CA SER A 13 -2.75 11.27 20.50
C SER A 13 -2.21 10.91 19.13
N TYR A 14 -3.12 10.61 18.20
CA TYR A 14 -2.78 10.21 16.85
C TYR A 14 -3.37 11.23 15.88
N VAL A 15 -2.59 11.61 14.88
CA VAL A 15 -3.06 12.44 13.77
C VAL A 15 -3.30 11.52 12.58
N TRP A 16 -4.51 11.59 12.04
CA TRP A 16 -4.90 10.96 10.80
C TRP A 16 -4.76 11.96 9.67
N VAL A 17 -4.10 11.56 8.58
CA VAL A 17 -3.90 12.43 7.42
C VAL A 17 -4.72 11.88 6.25
N TYR A 18 -5.70 12.66 5.82
CA TYR A 18 -6.48 12.38 4.62
C TYR A 18 -6.08 13.34 3.52
N ARG A 19 -5.91 12.83 2.30
CA ARG A 19 -5.49 13.64 1.16
C ARG A 19 -6.28 13.28 -0.08
N THR A 20 -6.63 14.29 -0.88
CA THR A 20 -7.20 14.07 -2.22
C THR A 20 -6.20 13.43 -3.17
N SER A 21 -6.72 12.76 -4.21
CA SER A 21 -5.91 12.07 -5.22
C SER A 21 -5.00 13.04 -5.99
N GLY A 22 -3.94 12.49 -6.60
CA GLY A 22 -2.94 13.29 -7.32
C GLY A 22 -3.47 14.06 -8.53
N ASP A 23 -4.62 13.65 -9.07
CA ASP A 23 -5.35 14.27 -10.18
C ASP A 23 -6.38 15.31 -9.73
N SER A 24 -6.53 15.56 -8.42
CA SER A 24 -7.46 16.58 -7.92
C SER A 24 -7.04 17.99 -8.36
N GLU A 25 -7.94 18.72 -9.03
CA GLU A 25 -7.75 20.13 -9.37
C GLU A 25 -7.51 21.02 -8.15
N ARG A 26 -8.09 20.62 -7.00
CA ARG A 26 -7.92 21.29 -5.71
C ARG A 26 -7.34 20.28 -4.71
N PRO A 27 -6.02 20.25 -4.54
CA PRO A 27 -5.39 19.40 -3.54
C PRO A 27 -5.82 19.84 -2.13
N VAL A 28 -6.31 18.90 -1.33
CA VAL A 28 -6.69 19.14 0.07
C VAL A 28 -5.98 18.10 0.93
N VAL A 29 -5.43 18.55 2.05
CA VAL A 29 -4.90 17.70 3.13
C VAL A 29 -5.70 18.04 4.39
N LEU A 30 -6.29 17.03 5.01
CA LEU A 30 -7.04 17.15 6.24
C LEU A 30 -6.31 16.39 7.35
N TYR A 31 -6.11 17.09 8.46
CA TYR A 31 -5.53 16.54 9.68
C TYR A 31 -6.63 16.33 10.70
N ASP A 32 -6.90 15.08 11.05
CA ASP A 32 -7.92 14.70 12.01
C ASP A 32 -7.26 14.16 13.29
N TYR A 33 -7.50 14.84 14.41
CA TYR A 33 -6.89 14.53 15.69
C TYR A 33 -7.77 13.54 16.44
N GLN A 34 -7.23 12.36 16.72
CA GLN A 34 -7.98 11.29 17.34
C GLN A 34 -7.29 10.72 18.59
N PRO A 35 -8.07 10.30 19.58
CA PRO A 35 -7.53 9.77 20.83
C PRO A 35 -6.83 8.41 20.65
N SER A 36 -7.01 7.72 19.52
CA SER A 36 -6.40 6.41 19.27
C SER A 36 -6.17 6.16 17.78
N ARG A 37 -5.36 5.14 17.45
CA ARG A 37 -5.20 4.60 16.09
C ARG A 37 -6.26 3.55 15.72
N ALA A 38 -7.41 3.54 16.40
CA ALA A 38 -8.49 2.60 16.09
C ALA A 38 -9.09 2.93 14.71
N GLY A 39 -9.32 1.92 13.87
CA GLY A 39 -9.92 2.12 12.54
C GLY A 39 -11.37 2.62 12.56
N GLU A 40 -12.00 2.70 13.73
CA GLU A 40 -13.33 3.31 13.90
C GLU A 40 -13.33 4.82 13.61
N HIS A 41 -12.26 5.53 14.00
CA HIS A 41 -12.12 6.95 13.69
C HIS A 41 -12.06 7.21 12.18
N ALA A 42 -11.34 6.35 11.45
CA ALA A 42 -11.30 6.43 9.99
C ALA A 42 -12.66 6.08 9.35
N LYS A 43 -13.37 5.09 9.89
CA LYS A 43 -14.72 4.74 9.43
C LYS A 43 -15.67 5.92 9.59
N ASP A 44 -15.70 6.53 10.78
CA ASP A 44 -16.61 7.63 11.09
C ASP A 44 -16.32 8.85 10.22
N PHE A 45 -15.04 9.22 10.07
CA PHE A 45 -14.60 10.31 9.21
C PHE A 45 -15.02 10.10 7.73
N LEU A 46 -14.95 8.86 7.25
CA LEU A 46 -15.26 8.51 5.86
C LEU A 46 -16.75 8.22 5.63
N THR A 47 -17.62 8.50 6.60
CA THR A 47 -19.07 8.34 6.44
C THR A 47 -19.58 9.20 5.28
N GLY A 48 -20.26 8.56 4.32
CA GLY A 48 -20.77 9.22 3.11
C GLY A 48 -19.76 9.32 1.96
N PHE A 49 -18.51 8.90 2.16
CA PHE A 49 -17.55 8.76 1.07
C PHE A 49 -17.78 7.45 0.30
N SER A 50 -17.57 7.50 -1.02
CA SER A 50 -17.62 6.35 -1.91
C SER A 50 -16.51 6.43 -2.95
N GLY A 51 -15.89 5.30 -3.28
CA GLY A 51 -14.83 5.22 -4.28
C GLY A 51 -13.56 4.57 -3.73
N PHE A 52 -12.41 4.98 -4.24
CA PHE A 52 -11.13 4.37 -3.89
C PHE A 52 -10.41 5.12 -2.76
N LEU A 53 -9.83 4.38 -1.82
CA LEU A 53 -9.03 4.94 -0.73
C LEU A 53 -7.65 4.27 -0.69
N HIS A 54 -6.59 5.02 -0.99
CA HIS A 54 -5.23 4.53 -0.81
C HIS A 54 -4.88 4.41 0.67
N THR A 55 -4.38 3.25 1.08
CA THR A 55 -3.92 3.00 2.45
C THR A 55 -2.49 2.47 2.45
N ASP A 56 -1.81 2.55 3.61
CA ASP A 56 -0.48 1.98 3.83
C ASP A 56 -0.50 0.44 3.99
N GLY A 57 -1.69 -0.18 3.88
CA GLY A 57 -1.89 -1.62 4.07
C GLY A 57 -1.98 -2.04 5.54
N TYR A 58 -2.24 -1.11 6.46
CA TYR A 58 -2.60 -1.46 7.83
C TYR A 58 -3.91 -2.26 7.86
N GLU A 59 -3.83 -3.51 8.32
CA GLU A 59 -4.92 -4.51 8.30
C GLU A 59 -6.20 -4.01 8.99
N ALA A 60 -6.10 -3.08 9.95
CA ALA A 60 -7.26 -2.54 10.64
C ALA A 60 -8.17 -1.66 9.76
N TYR A 61 -7.68 -1.16 8.62
CA TYR A 61 -8.52 -0.43 7.66
C TYR A 61 -9.47 -1.36 6.95
N HIS A 62 -9.04 -2.57 6.62
CA HIS A 62 -9.79 -3.44 5.72
C HIS A 62 -11.05 -4.03 6.33
N CYS A 63 -11.15 -4.11 7.66
CA CYS A 63 -12.32 -4.68 8.35
C CYS A 63 -13.32 -3.63 8.85
N LYS A 64 -13.01 -2.34 8.74
CA LYS A 64 -13.83 -1.26 9.33
C LYS A 64 -14.30 -0.21 8.33
N LEU A 65 -13.78 -0.20 7.11
CA LEU A 65 -14.22 0.76 6.09
C LEU A 65 -15.66 0.46 5.64
N PRO A 66 -16.46 1.50 5.33
CA PRO A 66 -17.74 1.36 4.63
C PRO A 66 -17.64 0.52 3.35
N ASP A 67 -18.68 -0.26 3.04
CA ASP A 67 -18.75 -1.09 1.83
C ASP A 67 -18.71 -0.27 0.52
N THR A 68 -18.99 1.04 0.62
CA THR A 68 -18.88 2.00 -0.49
C THR A 68 -17.43 2.34 -0.86
N ILE A 69 -16.45 1.88 -0.08
CA ILE A 69 -15.03 2.23 -0.22
C ILE A 69 -14.23 1.00 -0.62
N ALA A 70 -13.59 1.07 -1.78
CA ALA A 70 -12.58 0.12 -2.21
C ALA A 70 -11.20 0.58 -1.71
N ALA A 71 -10.67 -0.10 -0.68
CA ALA A 71 -9.32 0.16 -0.19
C ALA A 71 -8.28 -0.26 -1.23
N VAL A 72 -7.30 0.59 -1.49
CA VAL A 72 -6.21 0.36 -2.46
C VAL A 72 -4.90 0.22 -1.70
N GLY A 73 -4.27 -0.94 -1.85
CA GLY A 73 -3.00 -1.26 -1.22
C GLY A 73 -1.81 -0.53 -1.87
N CYS A 74 -0.76 -0.32 -1.09
CA CYS A 74 0.45 0.35 -1.54
C CYS A 74 1.56 -0.65 -1.93
N TRP A 75 1.94 -0.65 -3.22
CA TRP A 75 3.06 -1.45 -3.71
C TRP A 75 4.42 -0.94 -3.23
N ALA A 76 4.55 0.33 -2.84
CA ALA A 76 5.78 0.83 -2.22
C ALA A 76 6.04 0.16 -0.86
N HIS A 77 4.99 -0.10 -0.08
CA HIS A 77 5.07 -0.87 1.17
C HIS A 77 5.45 -2.34 0.90
N MET A 78 4.88 -2.94 -0.13
CA MET A 78 5.26 -4.30 -0.56
C MET A 78 6.76 -4.37 -0.89
N ARG A 79 7.23 -3.44 -1.74
CA ARG A 79 8.63 -3.32 -2.15
C ARG A 79 9.57 -3.08 -0.97
N ARG A 80 9.16 -2.25 0.00
CA ARG A 80 9.92 -1.95 1.22
C ARG A 80 10.17 -3.22 2.04
N LYS A 81 9.18 -4.10 2.19
CA LYS A 81 9.32 -5.36 2.93
C LYS A 81 10.38 -6.31 2.36
N PHE A 82 10.46 -6.46 1.04
CA PHE A 82 11.52 -7.24 0.41
C PHE A 82 12.88 -6.56 0.53
N THR A 83 12.94 -5.24 0.37
CA THR A 83 14.17 -4.47 0.53
C THR A 83 14.72 -4.58 1.95
N ASP A 84 13.85 -4.45 2.97
CA ASP A 84 14.23 -4.55 4.37
C ASP A 84 14.65 -5.97 4.73
N THR A 85 13.98 -7.00 4.18
CA THR A 85 14.45 -8.39 4.25
C THR A 85 15.89 -8.50 3.76
N LEU A 86 16.20 -7.99 2.56
CA LEU A 86 17.54 -8.04 2.00
C LEU A 86 18.57 -7.25 2.81
N LYS A 87 18.18 -6.15 3.48
CA LYS A 87 19.09 -5.40 4.37
C LYS A 87 19.53 -6.22 5.59
N THR A 88 18.72 -7.15 6.07
CA THR A 88 19.07 -8.01 7.22
C THR A 88 20.12 -9.08 6.88
N LEU A 89 20.38 -9.34 5.59
CA LEU A 89 21.27 -10.40 5.14
C LEU A 89 22.71 -9.91 4.92
N PRO A 90 23.73 -10.77 5.10
CA PRO A 90 25.10 -10.51 4.63
C PRO A 90 25.16 -10.28 3.11
N LYS A 91 26.12 -9.49 2.64
CA LYS A 91 26.20 -9.06 1.23
C LYS A 91 26.25 -10.24 0.25
N GLU A 92 26.94 -11.30 0.64
CA GLU A 92 27.16 -12.53 -0.14
C GLU A 92 25.87 -13.36 -0.28
N ALA A 93 24.97 -13.25 0.70
CA ALA A 93 23.69 -13.96 0.72
C ALA A 93 22.56 -13.19 0.03
N LYS A 94 22.65 -11.85 -0.08
CA LYS A 94 21.60 -11.00 -0.68
C LYS A 94 21.25 -11.41 -2.10
N GLU A 95 22.25 -11.60 -2.96
CA GLU A 95 22.05 -11.89 -4.38
C GLU A 95 21.36 -13.23 -4.64
N LYS A 96 21.57 -14.21 -3.76
CA LYS A 96 21.02 -15.56 -3.89
C LYS A 96 19.68 -15.73 -3.16
N HIS A 97 19.26 -14.73 -2.38
CA HIS A 97 18.08 -14.86 -1.54
C HIS A 97 16.80 -14.66 -2.36
N PRO A 98 15.75 -15.51 -2.20
CA PRO A 98 14.49 -15.40 -2.94
C PRO A 98 13.79 -14.03 -2.82
N ALA A 99 14.02 -13.28 -1.74
CA ALA A 99 13.54 -11.90 -1.61
C ALA A 99 13.97 -10.97 -2.76
N GLN A 100 15.07 -11.27 -3.47
CA GLN A 100 15.45 -10.55 -4.70
C GLN A 100 14.42 -10.73 -5.82
N ILE A 101 13.81 -11.91 -5.93
CA ILE A 101 12.77 -12.19 -6.93
C ILE A 101 11.55 -11.31 -6.67
N GLY A 102 11.08 -11.27 -5.41
CA GLY A 102 9.98 -10.38 -5.00
C GLY A 102 10.27 -8.90 -5.25
N LEU A 103 11.51 -8.47 -4.98
CA LEU A 103 11.94 -7.09 -5.28
C LEU A 103 11.97 -6.80 -6.78
N ARG A 104 12.40 -7.75 -7.62
CA ARG A 104 12.42 -7.61 -9.09
C ARG A 104 11.01 -7.44 -9.65
N TYR A 105 10.04 -8.23 -9.19
CA TYR A 105 8.63 -8.05 -9.58
C TYR A 105 8.12 -6.66 -9.23
N CYS A 106 8.37 -6.20 -8.00
CA CYS A 106 7.99 -4.85 -7.59
C CYS A 106 8.64 -3.78 -8.48
N ASN A 107 9.96 -3.88 -8.71
CA ASN A 107 10.68 -2.93 -9.56
C ASN A 107 10.12 -2.88 -10.99
N LYS A 108 9.81 -4.05 -11.59
CA LYS A 108 9.23 -4.13 -12.93
C LYS A 108 7.89 -3.39 -13.02
N LEU A 109 7.04 -3.51 -12.00
CA LEU A 109 5.79 -2.74 -11.93
C LEU A 109 6.04 -1.24 -11.83
N PHE A 110 7.00 -0.81 -11.00
CA PHE A 110 7.37 0.60 -10.90
C PHE A 110 7.99 1.17 -12.20
N GLU A 111 8.78 0.38 -12.91
CA GLU A 111 9.36 0.74 -14.21
C GLU A 111 8.27 0.97 -15.26
N LEU A 112 7.25 0.10 -15.31
CA LEU A 112 6.08 0.28 -16.17
C LEU A 112 5.34 1.58 -15.86
N GLU A 113 5.09 1.87 -14.58
CA GLU A 113 4.42 3.11 -14.18
C GLU A 113 5.21 4.37 -14.52
N THR A 114 6.54 4.33 -14.38
CA THR A 114 7.42 5.41 -14.86
C THR A 114 7.26 5.58 -16.36
N GLY A 115 7.28 4.49 -17.14
CA GLY A 115 7.07 4.52 -18.58
C GLY A 115 5.70 5.11 -18.99
N TYR A 116 4.62 4.78 -18.27
CA TYR A 116 3.29 5.36 -18.51
C TYR A 116 3.27 6.87 -18.25
N THR A 117 3.95 7.31 -17.20
CA THR A 117 4.06 8.73 -16.84
C THR A 117 4.87 9.50 -17.89
N GLU A 118 6.00 8.94 -18.32
CA GLU A 118 6.87 9.53 -19.34
C GLU A 118 6.18 9.64 -20.71
N LYS A 119 5.40 8.62 -21.08
CA LYS A 119 4.54 8.63 -22.28
C LYS A 119 3.33 9.57 -22.17
N LYS A 120 3.07 10.12 -20.98
CA LYS A 120 1.91 10.99 -20.68
C LYS A 120 0.58 10.33 -21.06
N LEU A 121 0.44 9.04 -20.75
CA LEU A 121 -0.80 8.31 -21.00
C LEU A 121 -1.97 8.96 -20.24
N SER A 122 -3.11 9.05 -20.90
CA SER A 122 -4.38 9.35 -20.24
C SER A 122 -4.73 8.27 -19.21
N PHE A 123 -5.66 8.56 -18.30
CA PHE A 123 -6.11 7.56 -17.32
C PHE A 123 -6.73 6.32 -17.99
N GLN A 124 -7.41 6.50 -19.13
CA GLN A 124 -7.98 5.38 -19.87
C GLN A 124 -6.89 4.53 -20.53
N GLU A 125 -5.89 5.14 -21.16
CA GLU A 125 -4.75 4.42 -21.75
C GLU A 125 -3.94 3.70 -20.67
N ARG A 126 -3.66 4.36 -19.55
CA ARG A 126 -2.95 3.75 -18.41
C ARG A 126 -3.72 2.55 -17.84
N PHE A 127 -5.05 2.62 -17.77
CA PHE A 127 -5.88 1.48 -17.36
C PHE A 127 -5.73 0.29 -18.33
N LEU A 128 -5.82 0.54 -19.64
CA LEU A 128 -5.66 -0.50 -20.66
C LEU A 128 -4.25 -1.11 -20.63
N GLU A 129 -3.22 -0.28 -20.59
CA GLU A 129 -1.82 -0.71 -20.52
C GLU A 129 -1.53 -1.51 -19.24
N ARG A 130 -2.10 -1.11 -18.10
CA ARG A 130 -2.00 -1.88 -16.85
C ARG A 130 -2.63 -3.25 -16.99
N LYS A 131 -3.79 -3.34 -17.65
CA LYS A 131 -4.49 -4.62 -17.85
C LYS A 131 -3.66 -5.58 -18.69
N GLU A 132 -3.01 -5.09 -19.74
CA GLU A 132 -2.21 -5.92 -20.65
C GLU A 132 -0.80 -6.23 -20.11
N CYS A 133 -0.16 -5.27 -19.42
CA CYS A 133 1.25 -5.41 -19.01
C CYS A 133 1.42 -5.62 -17.50
N SER A 134 0.76 -4.82 -16.67
CA SER A 134 1.00 -4.82 -15.21
C SER A 134 0.28 -5.94 -14.47
N VAL A 135 -0.97 -6.23 -14.84
CA VAL A 135 -1.81 -7.26 -14.20
C VAL A 135 -1.16 -8.64 -14.31
N PRO A 136 -0.68 -9.12 -15.48
CA PRO A 136 -0.01 -10.42 -15.57
C PRO A 136 1.22 -10.51 -14.67
N ILE A 137 2.02 -9.44 -14.59
CA ILE A 137 3.21 -9.39 -13.73
C ILE A 137 2.82 -9.47 -12.25
N ALA A 138 1.75 -8.77 -11.85
CA ALA A 138 1.24 -8.82 -10.48
C ALA A 138 0.69 -10.22 -10.14
N GLU A 139 -0.02 -10.87 -11.06
CA GLU A 139 -0.52 -12.24 -10.88
C GLU A 139 0.61 -13.27 -10.75
N GLU A 140 1.65 -13.16 -11.60
CA GLU A 140 2.87 -13.96 -11.47
C GLU A 140 3.54 -13.74 -10.12
N PHE A 141 3.69 -12.48 -9.68
CA PHE A 141 4.23 -12.15 -8.37
C PHE A 141 3.45 -12.82 -7.24
N PHE A 142 2.12 -12.76 -7.25
CA PHE A 142 1.30 -13.38 -6.21
C PHE A 142 1.35 -14.91 -6.25
N SER A 143 1.44 -15.49 -7.44
CA SER A 143 1.58 -16.94 -7.62
C SER A 143 2.93 -17.41 -7.05
N TRP A 144 4.01 -16.70 -7.37
CA TRP A 144 5.33 -16.93 -6.79
C TRP A 144 5.33 -16.74 -5.27
N ALA A 145 4.79 -15.63 -4.77
CA ALA A 145 4.78 -15.33 -3.33
C ALA A 145 3.97 -16.37 -2.53
N LYS A 146 2.86 -16.86 -3.11
CA LYS A 146 2.06 -17.93 -2.49
C LYS A 146 2.85 -19.25 -2.45
N ASN A 147 3.50 -19.62 -3.55
CA ASN A 147 4.36 -20.79 -3.59
C ASN A 147 5.49 -20.71 -2.54
N GLU A 148 6.21 -19.59 -2.47
CA GLU A 148 7.27 -19.40 -1.48
C GLU A 148 6.74 -19.42 -0.05
N TYR A 149 5.55 -18.85 0.19
CA TYR A 149 4.90 -18.86 1.50
C TYR A 149 4.58 -20.29 1.96
N ASP A 150 4.05 -21.11 1.07
CA ASP A 150 3.66 -22.49 1.39
C ASP A 150 4.89 -23.40 1.63
N HIS A 151 6.02 -23.12 0.96
CA HIS A 151 7.27 -23.86 1.14
C HIS A 151 8.18 -23.31 2.26
N ASN A 152 7.91 -22.12 2.80
CA ASN A 152 8.74 -21.49 3.82
C ASN A 152 7.99 -21.28 5.14
N PRO A 153 8.07 -22.24 6.09
CA PRO A 153 7.29 -22.24 7.32
C PRO A 153 7.89 -21.36 8.43
N VAL A 154 8.58 -20.26 8.12
CA VAL A 154 9.21 -19.36 9.11
C VAL A 154 8.56 -17.97 9.11
N PRO A 155 7.34 -17.81 9.65
CA PRO A 155 6.56 -16.57 9.56
C PRO A 155 7.21 -15.40 10.31
N LYS A 156 8.05 -15.69 11.31
CA LYS A 156 8.70 -14.69 12.17
C LYS A 156 9.94 -14.05 11.55
N SER A 157 10.44 -14.57 10.43
CA SER A 157 11.54 -13.93 9.71
C SER A 157 11.05 -12.68 8.96
N ALA A 158 11.96 -11.74 8.65
CA ALA A 158 11.61 -10.58 7.82
C ALA A 158 11.03 -11.02 6.46
N TYR A 159 11.59 -12.10 5.89
CA TYR A 159 11.10 -12.68 4.64
C TYR A 159 9.70 -13.31 4.80
N GLY A 160 9.48 -14.08 5.86
CA GLY A 160 8.18 -14.66 6.18
C GLY A 160 7.11 -13.58 6.41
N ALA A 161 7.46 -12.47 7.05
CA ALA A 161 6.57 -11.31 7.20
C ALA A 161 6.25 -10.65 5.85
N ALA A 162 7.22 -10.56 4.93
CA ALA A 162 7.01 -10.05 3.57
C ALA A 162 6.05 -10.95 2.78
N LEU A 163 6.25 -12.27 2.80
CA LEU A 163 5.38 -13.24 2.13
C LEU A 163 3.97 -13.28 2.73
N THR A 164 3.87 -13.26 4.07
CA THR A 164 2.58 -13.18 4.77
C THR A 164 1.79 -11.94 4.32
N TYR A 165 2.48 -10.80 4.24
CA TYR A 165 1.87 -9.57 3.76
C TYR A 165 1.43 -9.69 2.30
N ALA A 166 2.25 -10.26 1.40
CA ALA A 166 1.89 -10.52 0.01
C ALA A 166 0.63 -11.38 -0.15
N VAL A 167 0.55 -12.49 0.59
CA VAL A 167 -0.61 -13.39 0.52
C VAL A 167 -1.86 -12.71 1.08
N LYS A 168 -1.77 -12.06 2.24
CA LYS A 168 -2.91 -11.40 2.86
C LYS A 168 -3.42 -10.20 2.08
N GLN A 169 -2.52 -9.45 1.43
CA GLN A 169 -2.83 -8.15 0.84
C GLN A 169 -3.15 -8.19 -0.65
N LYS A 170 -3.19 -9.39 -1.24
CA LYS A 170 -3.37 -9.60 -2.68
C LYS A 170 -4.54 -8.79 -3.25
N GLU A 171 -5.72 -8.91 -2.63
CA GLU A 171 -6.94 -8.23 -3.09
C GLU A 171 -6.74 -6.71 -3.21
N TRP A 172 -6.34 -6.06 -2.11
CA TRP A 172 -6.16 -4.61 -2.08
C TRP A 172 -5.02 -4.12 -2.96
N LEU A 173 -3.95 -4.88 -3.09
CA LEU A 173 -2.84 -4.52 -3.99
C LEU A 173 -3.24 -4.62 -5.47
N MET A 174 -4.19 -5.49 -5.81
CA MET A 174 -4.74 -5.59 -7.16
C MET A 174 -5.72 -4.45 -7.49
N HIS A 175 -6.35 -3.83 -6.48
CA HIS A 175 -7.28 -2.72 -6.71
C HIS A 175 -6.66 -1.51 -7.43
N VAL A 176 -5.35 -1.33 -7.35
CA VAL A 176 -4.65 -0.25 -8.08
C VAL A 176 -4.80 -0.36 -9.60
N PHE A 177 -5.12 -1.54 -10.11
CA PHE A 177 -5.33 -1.79 -11.54
C PHE A 177 -6.78 -1.59 -11.98
N LEU A 178 -7.72 -1.31 -11.06
CA LEU A 178 -9.12 -1.11 -11.39
C LEU A 178 -9.40 0.25 -12.05
N ASP A 179 -8.51 1.23 -11.87
CA ASP A 179 -8.67 2.58 -12.40
C ASP A 179 -7.31 3.24 -12.65
N GLY A 180 -7.14 3.88 -13.82
CA GLY A 180 -5.88 4.50 -14.23
C GLY A 180 -5.49 5.76 -13.44
N ARG A 181 -6.41 6.34 -12.66
CA ARG A 181 -6.14 7.45 -11.74
C ARG A 181 -5.35 6.99 -10.50
N LEU A 182 -5.46 5.71 -10.14
CA LEU A 182 -4.83 5.16 -8.94
C LEU A 182 -3.31 5.08 -9.08
N GLU A 183 -2.60 5.21 -7.95
CA GLU A 183 -1.14 5.24 -7.89
C GLU A 183 -0.58 3.97 -7.22
N LEU A 184 0.49 3.36 -7.76
CA LEU A 184 1.16 2.22 -7.10
C LEU A 184 1.71 2.57 -5.69
N SER A 185 1.82 3.85 -5.37
CA SER A 185 2.40 4.33 -4.14
C SER A 185 1.50 5.38 -3.49
N ASN A 186 1.26 5.21 -2.19
CA ASN A 186 0.65 6.23 -1.34
C ASN A 186 1.68 7.20 -0.74
N ASN A 187 2.92 7.28 -1.25
CA ASN A 187 3.99 8.14 -0.69
C ASN A 187 3.62 9.64 -0.72
N ARG A 188 2.57 10.03 -1.45
CA ARG A 188 1.98 11.38 -1.38
C ARG A 188 1.32 11.68 -0.04
N ALA A 189 0.75 10.67 0.61
CA ALA A 189 0.20 10.76 1.96
C ALA A 189 1.32 10.63 3.01
N GLU A 190 2.23 9.65 2.87
CA GLU A 190 3.36 9.47 3.82
C GLU A 190 4.27 10.72 3.92
N ARG A 191 4.38 11.53 2.86
CA ARG A 191 5.17 12.78 2.87
C ARG A 191 4.47 13.95 3.57
N ALA A 192 3.18 13.82 3.88
CA ALA A 192 2.37 14.84 4.54
C ALA A 192 2.11 14.52 6.02
N GLU A 193 2.53 13.33 6.48
CA GLU A 193 2.57 12.88 7.89
C GLU A 193 3.76 13.47 8.65
#